data_AF-A0AAD5DPT4-F1
#
_entry.id   AF-A0AAD5DPT4-F1
#
_cell.length_a   1.000
_cell.length_b   1.000
_cell.length_c   1.000
_cell.angle_alpha   90.00
_cell.angle_beta   90.00
_cell.angle_gamma   90.00
#
_symmetry.space_group_name_H-M   'P 1'
#
loop_
_entity.id
_entity.type
_entity.pdbx_description
1 polymer ?
#
loop_
_entity_poly.entity_id
_entity_poly.type
_entity_poly.pdbx_seq_one_letter_code
_entity_poly.pdbx_strand_id
1 'polypeptide(L)'
;MDDSSAGQRPPHGAPARRSPPPLCGAPGLPFLTRYNLSFATTSQHATWTVLFFILATLVRTPPNEFPLQAVCICYAAGVAAELAWRRHCRSMRHGGCYAALRQLALPLFICGDVLVGRAGVVRIGITLVDATRPGLLRAAHFILFLVLASRWLTNAPVWLLCHPLIVMLPAQLLIVYNHWRVNIETCASDLMATPEAAAAVHSLSGALDFLQFGGLVLPRVGPPLTPAHECRTVLAWQQLFLSLAVPALLAAVAEARLWRRHQEERRQSGLPPEGGLQSRLYKALDACLLQAEWPDCGLMGWLHLGFVVWLLASVLHLLAVLVSQ
;
A
#
# COMPACT_ATOMS: atom_id res chain seq x y z
N MET A 1 67.19 33.51 -1.65
CA MET A 1 66.69 32.21 -1.15
C MET A 1 65.57 32.54 -0.19
N ASP A 2 64.37 32.74 -0.73
CA ASP A 2 63.16 33.01 0.05
C ASP A 2 62.25 31.79 -0.13
N ASP A 3 62.22 30.94 0.89
CA ASP A 3 61.33 29.78 0.98
C ASP A 3 59.90 30.27 1.25
N SER A 4 59.15 30.46 0.16
CA SER A 4 57.70 30.65 0.19
C SER A 4 57.02 29.35 0.64
N SER A 5 56.83 29.22 1.95
CA SER A 5 55.96 28.24 2.59
C SER A 5 54.49 28.59 2.37
N ALA A 6 54.01 28.30 1.16
CA ALA A 6 52.58 28.39 0.82
C ALA A 6 51.79 27.37 1.66
N GLY A 7 51.06 27.88 2.65
CA GLY A 7 50.16 27.10 3.50
C GLY A 7 49.09 26.39 2.69
N GLN A 8 49.20 25.06 2.59
CA GLN A 8 48.13 24.18 2.13
C GLN A 8 46.96 24.28 3.11
N ARG A 9 45.85 24.91 2.68
CA ARG A 9 44.58 24.82 3.40
C ARG A 9 44.18 23.33 3.46
N PRO A 10 43.82 22.80 4.65
CA PRO A 10 43.32 21.44 4.74
C PRO A 10 42.10 21.30 3.82
N PRO A 11 42.01 20.20 3.06
CA PRO A 11 40.90 19.96 2.15
C PRO A 11 39.59 20.06 2.94
N HIS A 12 38.65 20.86 2.42
CA HIS A 12 37.31 21.04 2.97
C HIS A 12 36.75 19.67 3.37
N GLY A 13 36.66 19.42 4.68
CA GLY A 13 36.24 18.15 5.24
C GLY A 13 34.92 17.74 4.61
N ALA A 14 34.88 16.52 4.06
CA ALA A 14 33.66 15.95 3.51
C ALA A 14 32.54 16.13 4.54
N PRO A 15 31.35 16.62 4.12
CA PRO A 15 30.26 16.87 5.04
C PRO A 15 30.00 15.60 5.85
N ALA A 16 30.09 15.72 7.18
CA ALA A 16 29.88 14.60 8.08
C ALA A 16 28.54 13.95 7.72
N ARG A 17 28.58 12.69 7.26
CA ARG A 17 27.37 11.91 6.97
C ARG A 17 26.53 11.91 8.25
N ARG A 18 25.40 12.63 8.23
CA ARG A 18 24.49 12.68 9.38
C ARG A 18 24.01 11.27 9.64
N SER A 19 24.36 10.74 10.82
CA SER A 19 23.81 9.46 11.27
C SER A 19 22.28 9.55 11.27
N PRO A 20 21.58 8.55 10.74
CA PRO A 20 20.12 8.59 10.71
C PRO A 20 19.56 8.61 12.16
N PRO A 21 18.29 9.00 12.40
CA PRO A 21 17.74 9.19 13.76
C PRO A 21 17.37 7.88 14.47
N PRO A 22 17.74 7.63 15.75
CA PRO A 22 17.59 6.32 16.42
C PRO A 22 16.16 5.79 16.46
N LEU A 23 16.02 4.46 16.46
CA LEU A 23 14.71 3.82 16.63
C LEU A 23 14.16 4.06 18.04
N CYS A 24 12.85 4.28 18.15
CA CYS A 24 12.20 4.50 19.43
C CYS A 24 12.26 3.23 20.33
N GLY A 25 12.42 3.44 21.63
CA GLY A 25 12.53 2.36 22.63
C GLY A 25 13.95 1.82 22.81
N ALA A 26 14.16 1.07 23.90
CA ALA A 26 15.48 0.53 24.25
C ALA A 26 15.93 -0.57 23.26
N PRO A 27 17.22 -0.67 22.91
CA PRO A 27 17.75 -1.68 21.98
C PRO A 27 17.46 -3.14 22.39
N GLY A 28 17.30 -3.40 23.69
CA GLY A 28 16.94 -4.72 24.22
C GLY A 28 15.51 -5.18 23.90
N LEU A 29 14.61 -4.26 23.51
CA LEU A 29 13.25 -4.61 23.14
C LEU A 29 13.23 -5.34 21.78
N PRO A 30 12.28 -6.27 21.57
CA PRO A 30 12.08 -6.91 20.27
C PRO A 30 11.85 -5.89 19.15
N PHE A 31 12.29 -6.21 17.94
CA PHE A 31 12.14 -5.33 16.80
C PHE A 31 10.69 -4.90 16.56
N LEU A 32 9.72 -5.81 16.62
CA LEU A 32 8.30 -5.50 16.40
C LEU A 32 7.80 -4.40 17.36
N THR A 33 8.21 -4.48 18.62
CA THR A 33 7.88 -3.48 19.63
C THR A 33 8.49 -2.12 19.26
N ARG A 34 9.79 -2.10 18.90
CA ARG A 34 10.48 -0.86 18.51
C ARG A 34 9.95 -0.28 17.20
N TYR A 35 9.56 -1.13 16.24
CA TYR A 35 8.91 -0.76 14.99
C TYR A 35 7.58 -0.06 15.27
N ASN A 36 6.71 -0.68 16.09
CA ASN A 36 5.43 -0.10 16.47
C ASN A 36 5.57 1.22 17.22
N LEU A 37 6.59 1.35 18.08
CA LEU A 37 6.91 2.61 18.75
C LEU A 37 7.40 3.68 17.78
N SER A 38 8.26 3.31 16.83
CA SER A 38 8.85 4.24 15.86
C SER A 38 7.81 4.78 14.87
N PHE A 39 6.86 3.94 14.46
CA PHE A 39 5.73 4.36 13.61
C PHE A 39 4.53 4.86 14.39
N ALA A 40 4.66 5.04 15.71
CA ALA A 40 3.52 5.46 16.49
C ALA A 40 2.98 6.79 15.93
N THR A 41 3.75 7.87 15.95
CA THR A 41 3.28 9.19 15.49
C THR A 41 2.79 9.19 14.04
N THR A 42 3.56 8.64 13.10
CA THR A 42 3.19 8.60 11.68
C THR A 42 1.88 7.86 11.43
N SER A 43 1.68 6.70 12.06
CA SER A 43 0.44 5.94 11.85
C SER A 43 -0.78 6.59 12.50
N GLN A 44 -0.59 7.53 13.45
CA GLN A 44 -1.73 8.25 14.03
C GLN A 44 -2.41 9.13 12.98
N HIS A 45 -1.62 9.79 12.14
CA HIS A 45 -2.17 10.58 11.04
C HIS A 45 -2.95 9.70 10.07
N ALA A 46 -2.41 8.51 9.76
CA ALA A 46 -3.11 7.52 8.96
C ALA A 46 -4.44 7.07 9.59
N THR A 47 -4.47 6.76 10.88
CA THR A 47 -5.71 6.40 11.58
C THR A 47 -6.75 7.53 11.50
N TRP A 48 -6.33 8.79 11.68
CA TRP A 48 -7.22 9.94 11.51
C TRP A 48 -7.73 10.09 10.07
N THR A 49 -6.87 9.87 9.08
CA THR A 49 -7.26 9.87 7.67
C THR A 49 -8.29 8.79 7.37
N VAL A 50 -8.10 7.56 7.88
CA VAL A 50 -9.09 6.47 7.79
C VAL A 50 -10.42 6.91 8.40
N LEU A 51 -10.40 7.44 9.63
CA LEU A 51 -11.60 7.91 10.31
C LEU A 51 -12.32 9.01 9.53
N PHE A 52 -11.58 9.97 9.00
CA PHE A 52 -12.13 11.04 8.16
C PHE A 52 -12.85 10.47 6.93
N PHE A 53 -12.24 9.53 6.22
CA PHE A 53 -12.88 8.91 5.05
C PHE A 53 -14.13 8.12 5.42
N ILE A 54 -14.11 7.39 6.53
CA ILE A 54 -15.30 6.65 7.01
C ILE A 54 -16.42 7.63 7.37
N LEU A 55 -16.12 8.70 8.09
CA LEU A 55 -17.11 9.71 8.47
C LEU A 55 -17.65 10.47 7.25
N ALA A 56 -16.79 10.83 6.29
CA ALA A 56 -17.22 11.44 5.04
C ALA A 56 -18.14 10.51 4.24
N THR A 57 -17.81 9.22 4.19
CA THR A 57 -18.67 8.19 3.56
C THR A 57 -20.00 8.08 4.28
N LEU A 58 -20.00 8.02 5.61
CA LEU A 58 -21.21 7.93 6.42
C LEU A 58 -22.15 9.13 6.18
N VAL A 59 -21.61 10.35 6.19
CA VAL A 59 -22.40 11.59 5.96
C VAL A 59 -22.96 11.65 4.54
N ARG A 60 -22.25 11.10 3.56
CA ARG A 60 -22.67 11.07 2.14
C ARG A 60 -23.61 9.91 1.81
N THR A 61 -23.70 8.91 2.67
CA THR A 61 -24.52 7.71 2.44
C THR A 61 -26.00 8.05 2.67
N PRO A 62 -26.87 7.85 1.68
CA PRO A 62 -28.32 8.08 1.82
C PRO A 62 -28.94 7.32 3.00
N PRO A 63 -29.97 7.88 3.68
CA PRO A 63 -30.57 7.28 4.87
C PRO A 63 -31.27 5.93 4.62
N ASN A 64 -31.66 5.64 3.38
CA ASN A 64 -32.22 4.35 2.99
C ASN A 64 -31.17 3.24 2.84
N GLU A 65 -29.87 3.57 2.85
CA GLU A 65 -28.77 2.61 2.74
C GLU A 65 -28.26 2.19 4.14
N PHE A 66 -29.20 1.76 5.01
CA PHE A 66 -28.94 1.41 6.40
C PHE A 66 -27.78 0.42 6.61
N PRO A 67 -27.61 -0.65 5.79
CA PRO A 67 -26.50 -1.58 5.98
C PRO A 67 -25.13 -0.91 5.88
N LEU A 68 -24.93 -0.01 4.91
CA LEU A 68 -23.66 0.71 4.77
C LEU A 68 -23.44 1.68 5.93
N GLN A 69 -24.48 2.39 6.35
CA GLN A 69 -24.39 3.30 7.49
C GLN A 69 -23.99 2.56 8.77
N ALA A 70 -24.64 1.44 9.08
CA ALA A 70 -24.34 0.62 10.25
C ALA A 70 -22.88 0.14 10.23
N VAL A 71 -22.41 -0.37 9.08
CA VAL A 71 -21.02 -0.79 8.91
C VAL A 71 -20.05 0.39 9.09
N CYS A 72 -20.32 1.55 8.49
CA CYS A 72 -19.49 2.74 8.65
C CYS A 72 -19.44 3.21 10.12
N ILE A 73 -20.56 3.16 10.85
CA ILE A 73 -20.60 3.51 12.29
C ILE A 73 -19.75 2.53 13.10
N CYS A 74 -19.94 1.22 12.90
CA CYS A 74 -19.13 0.21 13.57
C CYS A 74 -17.64 0.36 13.27
N TYR A 75 -17.30 0.64 12.01
CA TYR A 75 -15.93 0.85 11.60
C TYR A 75 -15.35 2.12 12.23
N ALA A 76 -16.06 3.25 12.20
CA ALA A 76 -15.66 4.48 12.85
C ALA A 76 -15.44 4.29 14.37
N ALA A 77 -16.33 3.57 15.04
CA ALA A 77 -16.21 3.25 16.46
C ALA A 77 -14.96 2.41 16.74
N GLY A 78 -14.67 1.41 15.91
CA GLY A 78 -13.45 0.61 16.02
C GLY A 78 -12.17 1.44 15.81
N VAL A 79 -12.16 2.33 14.82
CA VAL A 79 -11.02 3.24 14.57
C VAL A 79 -10.83 4.23 15.72
N ALA A 80 -11.91 4.77 16.28
CA ALA A 80 -11.88 5.61 17.46
C ALA A 80 -11.36 4.84 18.70
N ALA A 81 -11.72 3.56 18.84
CA ALA A 81 -11.20 2.70 19.90
C ALA A 81 -9.69 2.47 19.77
N GLU A 82 -9.13 2.32 18.55
CA GLU A 82 -7.67 2.26 18.35
C GLU A 82 -6.99 3.55 18.80
N LEU A 83 -7.55 4.71 18.42
CA LEU A 83 -7.02 6.02 18.83
C LEU A 83 -7.03 6.19 20.35
N ALA A 84 -8.11 5.77 21.00
CA ALA A 84 -8.24 5.81 22.46
C ALA A 84 -7.25 4.85 23.14
N TRP A 85 -7.15 3.62 22.65
CA TRP A 85 -6.21 2.61 23.15
C TRP A 85 -4.77 3.09 23.07
N ARG A 86 -4.37 3.62 21.91
CA ARG A 86 -3.08 4.24 21.68
C ARG A 86 -2.80 5.41 22.62
N ARG A 87 -3.77 6.29 22.84
CA ARG A 87 -3.63 7.42 23.77
C ARG A 87 -3.40 6.93 25.20
N HIS A 88 -4.13 5.91 25.61
CA HIS A 88 -3.97 5.29 26.92
C HIS A 88 -2.58 4.67 27.09
N CYS A 89 -2.07 3.95 26.09
CA CYS A 89 -0.77 3.27 26.20
C CYS A 89 0.45 4.18 26.04
N ARG A 90 0.28 5.38 25.48
CA ARG A 90 1.39 6.35 25.33
C ARG A 90 1.94 6.87 26.66
N SER A 91 1.14 6.88 27.73
CA SER A 91 1.60 7.27 29.07
C SER A 91 2.48 6.20 29.72
N MET A 92 2.55 4.99 29.15
CA MET A 92 3.28 3.87 29.71
C MET A 92 4.72 3.81 29.20
N ARG A 93 5.66 3.43 30.07
CA ARG A 93 7.06 3.21 29.70
C ARG A 93 7.14 2.18 28.55
N HIS A 94 7.90 2.50 27.51
CA HIS A 94 8.03 1.67 26.30
C HIS A 94 6.70 1.38 25.56
N GLY A 95 5.69 2.23 25.73
CA GLY A 95 4.39 2.14 25.04
C GLY A 95 3.46 1.02 25.54
N GLY A 96 3.80 0.37 26.65
CA GLY A 96 2.95 -0.61 27.32
C GLY A 96 2.45 -1.74 26.41
N CYS A 97 1.19 -2.16 26.60
CA CYS A 97 0.58 -3.23 25.83
C CYS A 97 0.32 -2.87 24.36
N TYR A 98 0.21 -1.59 24.00
CA TYR A 98 0.01 -1.16 22.61
C TYR A 98 1.15 -1.63 21.71
N ALA A 99 2.40 -1.41 22.14
CA ALA A 99 3.56 -1.75 21.31
C ALA A 99 3.64 -3.25 20.99
N ALA A 100 3.12 -4.11 21.87
CA ALA A 100 3.06 -5.56 21.66
C ALA A 100 1.81 -6.01 20.88
N LEU A 101 0.65 -5.39 21.14
CA LEU A 101 -0.65 -5.89 20.70
C LEU A 101 -1.27 -5.10 19.56
N ARG A 102 -0.62 -4.04 19.05
CA ARG A 102 -1.13 -3.21 17.94
C ARG A 102 -1.64 -4.01 16.73
N GLN A 103 -1.06 -5.18 16.45
CA GLN A 103 -1.50 -6.04 15.34
C GLN A 103 -2.92 -6.56 15.50
N LEU A 104 -3.46 -6.61 16.72
CA LEU A 104 -4.84 -7.02 16.99
C LEU A 104 -5.87 -6.03 16.42
N ALA A 105 -5.45 -4.80 16.08
CA ALA A 105 -6.31 -3.86 15.38
C ALA A 105 -6.48 -4.23 13.89
N LEU A 106 -5.57 -4.99 13.29
CA LEU A 106 -5.60 -5.29 11.86
C LEU A 106 -6.85 -6.09 11.43
N PRO A 107 -7.30 -7.14 12.15
CA PRO A 107 -8.56 -7.81 11.85
C PRO A 107 -9.77 -6.87 11.80
N LEU A 108 -9.81 -5.85 12.66
CA LEU A 108 -10.88 -4.85 12.65
C LEU A 108 -10.88 -4.05 11.34
N PHE A 109 -9.72 -3.60 10.86
CA PHE A 109 -9.60 -2.89 9.58
C PHE A 109 -9.96 -3.80 8.40
N ILE A 110 -9.53 -5.07 8.41
CA ILE A 110 -9.88 -6.05 7.37
C ILE A 110 -11.39 -6.27 7.33
N CYS A 111 -12.00 -6.62 8.47
CA CYS A 111 -13.42 -6.88 8.55
C CYS A 111 -14.24 -5.65 8.18
N GLY A 112 -13.83 -4.46 8.65
CA GLY A 112 -14.44 -3.19 8.29
C GLY A 112 -14.44 -2.97 6.78
N ASP A 113 -13.27 -3.11 6.14
CA ASP A 113 -13.13 -2.90 4.69
C ASP A 113 -13.95 -3.91 3.86
N VAL A 114 -13.90 -5.20 4.23
CA VAL A 114 -14.70 -6.25 3.57
C VAL A 114 -16.21 -5.97 3.70
N LEU A 115 -16.67 -5.57 4.88
CA LEU A 115 -18.08 -5.27 5.12
C LEU A 115 -18.52 -4.00 4.39
N VAL A 116 -17.71 -2.94 4.39
CA VAL A 116 -17.99 -1.69 3.64
C VAL A 116 -18.09 -2.01 2.15
N GLY A 117 -17.17 -2.84 1.67
CA GLY A 117 -17.16 -3.33 0.30
C GLY A 117 -18.42 -4.07 -0.10
N ARG A 118 -18.94 -4.93 0.78
CA ARG A 118 -20.16 -5.73 0.58
C ARG A 118 -21.45 -4.93 0.76
N ALA A 119 -21.43 -3.92 1.62
CA ALA A 119 -22.58 -3.05 1.83
C ALA A 119 -22.80 -2.06 0.66
N GLY A 120 -21.99 -2.13 -0.40
CA GLY A 120 -22.23 -1.42 -1.65
C GLY A 120 -21.62 -0.03 -1.72
N VAL A 121 -20.51 0.24 -1.01
CA VAL A 121 -19.83 1.55 -1.05
C VAL A 121 -19.52 2.01 -2.48
N VAL A 122 -19.10 1.10 -3.36
CA VAL A 122 -18.78 1.41 -4.76
C VAL A 122 -20.06 1.71 -5.55
N ARG A 123 -21.12 0.91 -5.37
CA ARG A 123 -22.44 1.14 -5.99
C ARG A 123 -22.97 2.52 -5.61
N ILE A 124 -22.95 2.86 -4.33
CA ILE A 124 -23.42 4.16 -3.83
C ILE A 124 -22.53 5.29 -4.36
N GLY A 125 -21.21 5.07 -4.40
CA GLY A 125 -20.26 6.00 -5.02
C GLY A 125 -20.58 6.29 -6.49
N ILE A 126 -20.92 5.27 -7.28
CA ILE A 126 -21.33 5.42 -8.69
C ILE A 126 -22.57 6.31 -8.79
N THR A 127 -23.62 6.01 -8.02
CA THR A 127 -24.87 6.76 -8.07
C THR A 127 -24.71 8.24 -7.69
N LEU A 128 -23.73 8.57 -6.86
CA LEU A 128 -23.41 9.95 -6.48
C LEU A 128 -22.62 10.70 -7.55
N VAL A 129 -21.97 9.99 -8.48
CA VAL A 129 -21.08 10.54 -9.52
C VAL A 129 -21.78 10.67 -10.89
N ASP A 130 -22.89 9.96 -11.12
CA ASP A 130 -23.55 9.78 -12.43
C ASP A 130 -24.24 11.01 -13.08
N ALA A 131 -23.92 12.23 -12.66
CA ALA A 131 -24.56 13.45 -13.19
C ALA A 131 -23.74 14.22 -14.25
N THR A 132 -22.86 13.57 -15.02
CA THR A 132 -21.90 14.29 -15.88
C THR A 132 -22.23 14.30 -17.37
N ARG A 133 -22.15 15.50 -17.98
CA ARG A 133 -22.43 15.76 -19.40
C ARG A 133 -21.37 15.13 -20.33
N PRO A 134 -21.72 14.80 -21.58
CA PRO A 134 -20.78 14.22 -22.56
C PRO A 134 -19.58 15.14 -22.86
N GLY A 135 -18.43 14.55 -23.20
CA GLY A 135 -17.17 15.25 -23.58
C GLY A 135 -15.93 14.83 -22.78
N LEU A 136 -14.85 15.61 -22.83
CA LEU A 136 -13.58 15.36 -22.09
C LEU A 136 -13.79 15.14 -20.58
N LEU A 137 -14.78 15.83 -20.00
CA LEU A 137 -15.15 15.65 -18.61
C LEU A 137 -15.61 14.21 -18.35
N ARG A 138 -16.37 13.58 -19.25
CA ARG A 138 -16.82 12.19 -19.10
C ARG A 138 -15.66 11.20 -19.07
N ALA A 139 -14.63 11.41 -19.89
CA ALA A 139 -13.43 10.56 -19.90
C ALA A 139 -12.61 10.69 -18.60
N ALA A 140 -12.45 11.91 -18.07
CA ALA A 140 -11.82 12.13 -16.78
C ALA A 140 -12.64 11.51 -15.63
N HIS A 141 -13.97 11.62 -15.66
CA HIS A 141 -14.86 10.97 -14.71
C HIS A 141 -14.75 9.45 -14.78
N PHE A 142 -14.62 8.88 -15.98
CA PHE A 142 -14.42 7.45 -16.16
C PHE A 142 -13.09 6.94 -15.58
N ILE A 143 -11.99 7.65 -15.83
CA ILE A 143 -10.69 7.31 -15.21
C ILE A 143 -10.79 7.42 -13.69
N LEU A 144 -11.40 8.48 -13.18
CA LEU A 144 -11.62 8.64 -11.73
C LEU A 144 -12.47 7.50 -11.18
N PHE A 145 -13.50 7.06 -11.91
CA PHE A 145 -14.32 5.92 -11.55
C PHE A 145 -13.49 4.63 -11.50
N LEU A 146 -12.67 4.32 -12.51
CA LEU A 146 -11.78 3.15 -12.48
C LEU A 146 -10.81 3.20 -11.28
N VAL A 147 -10.25 4.38 -10.98
CA VAL A 147 -9.38 4.56 -9.81
C VAL A 147 -10.16 4.32 -8.50
N LEU A 148 -11.40 4.79 -8.39
CA LEU A 148 -12.27 4.53 -7.24
C LEU A 148 -12.65 3.04 -7.13
N ALA A 149 -13.01 2.42 -8.26
CA ALA A 149 -13.34 1.01 -8.38
C ALA A 149 -12.15 0.08 -8.09
N SER A 150 -10.93 0.53 -8.34
CA SER A 150 -9.71 -0.18 -7.91
C SER A 150 -9.56 -0.20 -6.39
N ARG A 151 -10.36 0.59 -5.66
CA ARG A 151 -10.35 0.70 -4.18
C ARG A 151 -8.99 1.06 -3.60
N TRP A 152 -8.11 1.63 -4.44
CA TRP A 152 -6.82 2.14 -4.01
C TRP A 152 -6.97 3.15 -2.87
N LEU A 153 -7.95 4.04 -2.94
CA LEU A 153 -8.18 5.07 -1.92
C LEU A 153 -8.68 4.51 -0.58
N THR A 154 -9.29 3.33 -0.54
CA THR A 154 -9.65 2.68 0.73
C THR A 154 -8.48 1.84 1.27
N ASN A 155 -7.69 1.24 0.39
CA ASN A 155 -6.54 0.41 0.78
C ASN A 155 -5.29 1.20 1.18
N ALA A 156 -5.02 2.34 0.53
CA ALA A 156 -3.84 3.15 0.81
C ALA A 156 -3.78 3.64 2.27
N PRO A 157 -4.87 4.14 2.88
CA PRO A 157 -4.90 4.47 4.31
C PRO A 157 -4.55 3.28 5.22
N VAL A 158 -4.94 2.05 4.85
CA VAL A 158 -4.58 0.85 5.62
C VAL A 158 -3.07 0.60 5.55
N TRP A 159 -2.43 0.76 4.39
CA TRP A 159 -0.97 0.72 4.29
C TRP A 159 -0.27 1.81 5.11
N LEU A 160 -0.86 3.00 5.19
CA LEU A 160 -0.36 4.10 6.01
C LEU A 160 -0.48 3.81 7.52
N LEU A 161 -1.25 2.80 7.93
CA LEU A 161 -1.19 2.30 9.30
C LEU A 161 0.17 1.67 9.62
N CYS A 162 1.06 1.41 8.66
CA CYS A 162 2.42 0.93 8.90
C CYS A 162 2.45 -0.26 9.87
N HIS A 163 1.67 -1.31 9.59
CA HIS A 163 1.85 -2.59 10.26
C HIS A 163 3.03 -3.35 9.61
N PRO A 164 3.74 -4.20 10.37
CA PRO A 164 4.79 -5.07 9.85
C PRO A 164 4.29 -5.88 8.66
N LEU A 165 5.12 -5.99 7.63
CA LEU A 165 4.79 -6.64 6.37
C LEU A 165 4.28 -8.06 6.56
N ILE A 166 4.86 -8.82 7.50
CA ILE A 166 4.48 -10.22 7.78
C ILE A 166 3.00 -10.36 8.19
N VAL A 167 2.41 -9.32 8.78
CA VAL A 167 1.00 -9.30 9.18
C VAL A 167 0.15 -8.55 8.16
N MET A 168 0.69 -7.46 7.60
CA MET A 168 -0.03 -6.61 6.64
C MET A 168 -0.28 -7.31 5.30
N LEU A 169 0.71 -8.02 4.77
CA LEU A 169 0.60 -8.66 3.46
C LEU A 169 -0.56 -9.67 3.36
N PRO A 170 -0.73 -10.65 4.28
CA PRO A 170 -1.88 -11.56 4.23
C PRO A 170 -3.21 -10.84 4.40
N ALA A 171 -3.27 -9.78 5.21
CA ALA A 171 -4.46 -8.96 5.37
C ALA A 171 -4.86 -8.27 4.06
N GLN A 172 -3.89 -7.67 3.38
CA GLN A 172 -4.10 -6.97 2.11
C GLN A 172 -4.47 -7.95 0.98
N LEU A 173 -3.88 -9.14 0.97
CA LEU A 173 -4.28 -10.22 0.05
C LEU A 173 -5.76 -10.59 0.23
N LEU A 174 -6.23 -10.72 1.47
CA LEU A 174 -7.63 -11.05 1.76
C LEU A 174 -8.59 -9.93 1.36
N ILE A 175 -8.19 -8.67 1.56
CA ILE A 175 -8.93 -7.48 1.13
C ILE A 175 -9.02 -7.45 -0.40
N VAL A 176 -7.89 -7.54 -1.10
CA VAL A 176 -7.83 -7.55 -2.57
C VAL A 176 -8.61 -8.71 -3.15
N TYR A 177 -8.54 -9.91 -2.56
CA TYR A 177 -9.35 -11.04 -2.98
C TYR A 177 -10.85 -10.77 -2.86
N ASN A 178 -11.30 -10.17 -1.75
CA ASN A 178 -12.71 -9.79 -1.61
C ASN A 178 -13.13 -8.73 -2.63
N HIS A 179 -12.26 -7.75 -2.90
CA HIS A 179 -12.50 -6.73 -3.92
C HIS A 179 -12.61 -7.32 -5.31
N TRP A 180 -11.71 -8.23 -5.64
CA TRP A 180 -11.73 -8.91 -6.92
C TRP A 180 -13.06 -9.66 -7.14
N ARG A 181 -13.58 -10.36 -6.12
CA ARG A 181 -14.88 -11.06 -6.21
C ARG A 181 -16.06 -10.17 -6.55
N VAL A 182 -16.01 -8.87 -6.21
CA VAL A 182 -17.07 -7.90 -6.49
C VAL A 182 -16.80 -7.05 -7.73
N ASN A 183 -15.69 -7.27 -8.44
CA ASN A 183 -15.41 -6.58 -9.71
C ASN A 183 -16.48 -6.91 -10.77
N ILE A 184 -17.12 -8.09 -10.70
CA ILE A 184 -18.23 -8.45 -11.59
C ILE A 184 -19.37 -7.43 -11.54
N GLU A 185 -19.80 -7.03 -10.35
CA GLU A 185 -20.89 -6.07 -10.15
C GLU A 185 -20.47 -4.68 -10.64
N THR A 186 -19.22 -4.30 -10.38
CA THR A 186 -18.67 -3.02 -10.83
C THR A 186 -18.61 -2.94 -12.35
N CYS A 187 -18.16 -4.01 -13.00
CA CYS A 187 -18.06 -4.11 -14.46
C CYS A 187 -19.43 -4.27 -15.15
N ALA A 188 -20.47 -4.65 -14.40
CA ALA A 188 -21.84 -4.73 -14.89
C ALA A 188 -22.65 -3.44 -14.68
N SER A 189 -22.03 -2.36 -14.18
CA SER A 189 -22.71 -1.09 -13.94
C SER A 189 -23.10 -0.37 -15.25
N ASP A 190 -24.15 0.46 -15.19
CA ASP A 190 -24.65 1.23 -16.34
C ASP A 190 -23.57 2.14 -16.95
N LEU A 191 -22.66 2.65 -16.13
CA LEU A 191 -21.51 3.44 -16.58
C LEU A 191 -20.61 2.64 -17.54
N MET A 192 -20.43 1.34 -17.27
CA MET A 192 -19.61 0.44 -18.09
C MET A 192 -20.31 -0.01 -19.38
N ALA A 193 -21.63 0.17 -19.49
CA ALA A 193 -22.38 -0.10 -20.71
C ALA A 193 -22.18 0.98 -21.79
N THR A 194 -21.48 2.07 -21.47
CA THR A 194 -21.25 3.19 -22.40
C THR A 194 -20.12 2.88 -23.40
N PRO A 195 -20.22 3.30 -24.66
CA PRO A 195 -19.20 3.00 -25.68
C PRO A 195 -17.85 3.64 -25.36
N GLU A 196 -17.84 4.80 -24.69
CA GLU A 196 -16.60 5.47 -24.27
C GLU A 196 -15.87 4.69 -23.17
N ALA A 197 -16.62 4.16 -22.20
CA ALA A 197 -16.06 3.30 -21.16
C ALA A 197 -15.48 2.02 -21.75
N ALA A 198 -16.22 1.36 -22.66
CA ALA A 198 -15.76 0.16 -23.35
C ALA A 198 -14.47 0.42 -24.15
N ALA A 199 -14.41 1.52 -24.91
CA ALA A 199 -13.22 1.89 -25.67
C ALA A 199 -12.00 2.19 -24.77
N ALA A 200 -12.22 2.86 -23.64
CA ALA A 200 -11.16 3.16 -22.68
C ALA A 200 -10.63 1.90 -21.98
N VAL A 201 -11.53 1.00 -21.53
CA VAL A 201 -11.14 -0.30 -20.96
C VAL A 201 -10.38 -1.14 -21.98
N HIS A 202 -10.87 -1.22 -23.21
CA HIS A 202 -10.21 -1.97 -24.27
C HIS A 202 -8.78 -1.43 -24.52
N SER A 203 -8.63 -0.10 -24.59
CA SER A 203 -7.33 0.56 -24.74
C SER A 203 -6.39 0.25 -23.57
N LEU A 204 -6.89 0.30 -22.33
CA LEU A 204 -6.12 -0.04 -21.13
C LEU A 204 -5.73 -1.52 -21.11
N SER A 205 -6.63 -2.43 -21.44
CA SER A 205 -6.34 -3.86 -21.54
C SER A 205 -5.27 -4.14 -22.60
N GLY A 206 -5.35 -3.49 -23.77
CA GLY A 206 -4.31 -3.59 -24.80
C GLY A 206 -2.96 -3.05 -24.34
N ALA A 207 -2.94 -1.95 -23.58
CA ALA A 207 -1.71 -1.41 -22.99
C ALA A 207 -1.12 -2.35 -21.93
N LEU A 208 -1.95 -3.01 -21.12
CA LEU A 208 -1.48 -3.99 -20.14
C LEU A 208 -0.86 -5.22 -20.81
N ASP A 209 -1.45 -5.72 -21.88
CA ASP A 209 -0.86 -6.80 -22.69
C ASP A 209 0.50 -6.39 -23.25
N PHE A 210 0.60 -5.18 -23.81
CA PHE A 210 1.86 -4.65 -24.31
C PHE A 210 2.93 -4.56 -23.21
N LEU A 211 2.54 -4.09 -22.02
CA LEU A 211 3.43 -3.98 -20.87
C LEU A 211 3.89 -5.34 -20.35
N GLN A 212 3.00 -6.35 -20.32
CA GLN A 212 3.33 -7.70 -19.81
C GLN A 212 4.53 -8.33 -20.54
N PHE A 213 4.71 -8.02 -21.82
CA PHE A 213 5.75 -8.62 -22.66
C PHE A 213 6.88 -7.64 -23.01
N GLY A 214 7.05 -6.58 -22.22
CA GLY A 214 8.16 -5.63 -22.40
C GLY A 214 8.07 -4.88 -23.73
N GLY A 215 6.85 -4.66 -24.22
CA GLY A 215 6.57 -4.03 -25.50
C GLY A 215 6.48 -4.98 -26.69
N LEU A 216 6.53 -6.30 -26.48
CA LEU A 216 6.28 -7.28 -27.53
C LEU A 216 4.78 -7.62 -27.61
N VAL A 217 4.13 -7.29 -28.72
CA VAL A 217 2.76 -7.75 -28.97
C VAL A 217 2.82 -9.21 -29.39
N LEU A 218 2.59 -10.12 -28.45
CA LEU A 218 2.43 -11.54 -28.77
C LEU A 218 1.03 -11.79 -29.34
N PRO A 219 0.88 -12.67 -30.35
CA PRO A 219 -0.44 -13.06 -30.81
C PRO A 219 -1.20 -13.72 -29.66
N ARG A 220 -2.36 -13.15 -29.29
CA ARG A 220 -3.22 -13.65 -28.21
C ARG A 220 -3.62 -15.09 -28.54
N VAL A 221 -3.16 -16.05 -27.75
CA VAL A 221 -3.57 -17.45 -27.85
C VAL A 221 -4.87 -17.61 -27.06
N GLY A 222 -6.00 -17.48 -27.75
CA GLY A 222 -7.33 -17.64 -27.13
C GLY A 222 -8.41 -16.79 -27.80
N PRO A 223 -9.69 -17.02 -27.46
CA PRO A 223 -10.77 -16.14 -27.91
C PRO A 223 -10.56 -14.71 -27.37
N PRO A 224 -11.01 -13.69 -28.10
CA PRO A 224 -10.95 -12.31 -27.62
C PRO A 224 -11.72 -12.18 -26.30
N LEU A 225 -11.15 -11.43 -25.35
CA LEU A 225 -11.83 -11.13 -24.10
C LEU A 225 -13.12 -10.34 -24.38
N THR A 226 -14.21 -10.68 -23.69
CA THR A 226 -15.41 -9.85 -23.75
C THR A 226 -15.19 -8.54 -22.98
N PRO A 227 -15.93 -7.45 -23.26
CA PRO A 227 -15.74 -6.17 -22.57
C PRO A 227 -15.81 -6.28 -21.04
N ALA A 228 -16.65 -7.17 -20.52
CA ALA A 228 -16.73 -7.46 -19.09
C ALA A 228 -15.44 -8.10 -18.53
N HIS A 229 -14.83 -9.02 -19.29
CA HIS A 229 -13.55 -9.64 -18.92
C HIS A 229 -12.39 -8.65 -18.99
N GLU A 230 -12.35 -7.79 -20.01
CA GLU A 230 -11.37 -6.71 -20.10
C GLU A 230 -11.45 -5.79 -18.88
N CYS A 231 -12.68 -5.37 -18.50
CA CYS A 231 -12.91 -4.55 -17.32
C CYS A 231 -12.41 -5.23 -16.03
N ARG A 232 -12.77 -6.50 -15.81
CA ARG A 232 -12.35 -7.24 -14.61
C ARG A 232 -10.83 -7.38 -14.55
N THR A 233 -10.19 -7.63 -15.68
CA THR A 233 -8.74 -7.77 -15.78
C THR A 233 -8.04 -6.46 -15.44
N VAL A 234 -8.50 -5.33 -16.00
CA VAL A 234 -7.97 -3.99 -15.68
C VAL A 234 -8.12 -3.68 -14.19
N LEU A 235 -9.31 -3.89 -13.62
CA LEU A 235 -9.54 -3.63 -12.19
C LEU A 235 -8.72 -4.55 -11.27
N ALA A 236 -8.65 -5.84 -11.59
CA ALA A 236 -7.85 -6.80 -10.82
C ALA A 236 -6.37 -6.45 -10.88
N TRP A 237 -5.85 -6.08 -12.07
CA TRP A 237 -4.48 -5.61 -12.21
C TRP A 237 -4.23 -4.34 -11.39
N GLN A 238 -5.12 -3.34 -11.45
CA GLN A 238 -4.99 -2.11 -10.66
C GLN A 238 -5.01 -2.41 -9.15
N GLN A 239 -5.89 -3.30 -8.69
CA GLN A 239 -5.97 -3.72 -7.29
C GLN A 239 -4.69 -4.41 -6.84
N LEU A 240 -4.22 -5.40 -7.60
CA LEU A 240 -3.00 -6.14 -7.28
C LEU A 240 -1.75 -5.26 -7.36
N PHE A 241 -1.70 -4.34 -8.32
CA PHE A 241 -0.56 -3.48 -8.54
C PHE A 241 -0.52 -2.32 -7.53
N LEU A 242 -1.56 -1.49 -7.54
CA LEU A 242 -1.65 -0.29 -6.72
C LEU A 242 -1.93 -0.67 -5.27
N SER A 243 -2.91 -1.52 -4.97
CA SER A 243 -3.29 -1.77 -3.57
C SER A 243 -2.44 -2.81 -2.84
N LEU A 244 -1.61 -3.58 -3.52
CA LEU A 244 -0.83 -4.66 -2.90
C LEU A 244 0.66 -4.58 -3.22
N ALA A 245 1.04 -4.74 -4.48
CA ALA A 245 2.44 -4.86 -4.90
C ALA A 245 3.30 -3.65 -4.56
N VAL A 246 2.92 -2.47 -5.05
CA VAL A 246 3.71 -1.24 -4.85
C VAL A 246 3.84 -0.91 -3.35
N PRO A 247 2.76 -0.88 -2.56
CA PRO A 247 2.85 -0.61 -1.13
C PRO A 247 3.63 -1.68 -0.37
N ALA A 248 3.46 -2.97 -0.69
CA ALA A 248 4.18 -4.06 -0.03
C ALA A 248 5.69 -3.95 -0.27
N LEU A 249 6.10 -3.57 -1.49
CA LEU A 249 7.50 -3.37 -1.82
C LEU A 249 8.10 -2.18 -1.08
N LEU A 250 7.38 -1.05 -1.04
CA LEU A 250 7.80 0.13 -0.26
C LEU A 250 7.90 -0.19 1.24
N ALA A 251 6.92 -0.93 1.79
CA ALA A 251 6.93 -1.38 3.18
C ALA A 251 8.10 -2.33 3.45
N ALA A 252 8.36 -3.30 2.57
CA ALA A 252 9.48 -4.24 2.67
C ALA A 252 10.84 -3.51 2.71
N VAL A 253 11.04 -2.55 1.83
CA VAL A 253 12.26 -1.73 1.79
C VAL A 253 12.42 -0.92 3.07
N ALA A 254 11.37 -0.22 3.49
CA ALA A 254 11.40 0.58 4.72
C ALA A 254 11.68 -0.28 5.95
N GLU A 255 10.99 -1.42 6.08
CA GLU A 255 11.09 -2.32 7.21
C GLU A 255 12.44 -3.04 7.26
N ALA A 256 12.99 -3.47 6.12
CA ALA A 256 14.33 -4.06 6.05
C ALA A 256 15.42 -3.07 6.48
N ARG A 257 15.32 -1.78 6.09
CA ARG A 257 16.24 -0.73 6.55
C ARG A 257 16.16 -0.53 8.06
N LEU A 258 14.95 -0.51 8.62
CA LEU A 258 14.75 -0.39 10.06
C LEU A 258 15.25 -1.62 10.81
N TRP A 259 15.09 -2.82 10.25
CA TRP A 259 15.64 -4.05 10.81
C TRP A 259 17.16 -4.04 10.86
N ARG A 260 17.82 -3.65 9.76
CA ARG A 260 19.28 -3.53 9.70
C ARG A 260 19.79 -2.60 10.80
N ARG A 261 19.18 -1.43 10.90
CA ARG A 261 19.47 -0.45 11.96
C ARG A 261 19.24 -0.99 13.36
N HIS A 262 18.15 -1.73 13.57
CA HIS A 262 17.86 -2.35 14.86
C HIS A 262 18.98 -3.31 15.28
N GLN A 263 19.50 -4.12 14.35
CA GLN A 263 20.63 -5.02 14.61
C GLN A 263 21.92 -4.24 14.92
N GLU A 264 22.17 -3.15 14.21
CA GLU A 264 23.33 -2.26 14.46
C GLU A 264 23.28 -1.66 15.88
N GLU A 265 22.13 -1.10 16.28
CA GLU A 265 21.95 -0.51 17.61
C GLU A 265 22.06 -1.57 18.73
N ARG A 266 21.59 -2.80 18.49
CA ARG A 266 21.80 -3.93 19.41
C ARG A 266 23.27 -4.26 19.57
N ARG A 267 23.99 -4.39 18.45
CA ARG A 267 25.43 -4.67 18.44
C ARG A 267 26.22 -3.59 19.18
N GLN A 268 25.91 -2.31 18.93
CA GLN A 268 26.52 -1.18 19.63
C GLN A 268 26.24 -1.19 21.14
N SER A 269 25.11 -1.76 21.54
CA SER A 269 24.72 -1.91 22.95
C SER A 269 25.25 -3.21 23.59
N GLY A 270 26.09 -3.99 22.90
CA GLY A 270 26.60 -5.27 23.38
C GLY A 270 25.54 -6.38 23.47
N LEU A 271 24.39 -6.21 22.81
CA LEU A 271 23.31 -7.19 22.81
C LEU A 271 23.49 -8.21 21.68
N PRO A 272 23.06 -9.47 21.88
CA PRO A 272 23.08 -10.46 20.80
C PRO A 272 22.10 -10.07 19.68
N PRO A 273 22.38 -10.45 18.43
CA PRO A 273 21.49 -10.19 17.30
C PRO A 273 20.14 -10.90 17.49
N GLU A 274 19.07 -10.28 17.01
CA GLU A 274 17.72 -10.88 17.07
C GLU A 274 17.58 -12.00 16.02
N GLY A 275 17.09 -13.17 16.47
CA GLY A 275 16.99 -14.41 15.69
C GLY A 275 15.57 -14.78 15.25
N GLY A 276 15.36 -16.04 14.88
CA GLY A 276 14.05 -16.60 14.52
C GLY A 276 13.64 -16.43 13.04
N LEU A 277 12.39 -16.80 12.73
CA LEU A 277 11.84 -16.75 11.36
C LEU A 277 11.82 -15.32 10.80
N GLN A 278 11.46 -14.36 11.65
CA GLN A 278 11.45 -12.94 11.29
C GLN A 278 12.83 -12.44 10.85
N SER A 279 13.88 -12.83 11.57
CA SER A 279 15.28 -12.51 11.20
C SER A 279 15.66 -13.11 9.84
N ARG A 280 15.23 -14.34 9.55
CA ARG A 280 15.46 -14.97 8.23
C ARG A 280 14.76 -14.21 7.11
N LEU A 281 13.51 -13.82 7.32
CA LEU A 281 12.73 -13.03 6.37
C LEU A 281 13.42 -11.71 6.05
N TYR A 282 13.79 -10.91 7.06
CA TYR A 282 14.44 -9.63 6.78
C TYR A 282 15.84 -9.76 6.21
N LYS A 283 16.59 -10.82 6.55
CA LYS A 283 17.87 -11.11 5.87
C LYS A 283 17.67 -11.39 4.38
N ALA A 284 16.62 -12.14 4.03
CA ALA A 284 16.27 -12.37 2.62
C ALA A 284 15.83 -11.08 1.93
N LEU A 285 14.97 -10.27 2.57
CA LEU A 285 14.57 -8.96 2.04
C LEU A 285 15.76 -8.02 1.88
N ASP A 286 16.67 -8.00 2.85
CA ASP A 286 17.90 -7.21 2.79
C ASP A 286 18.79 -7.67 1.62
N ALA A 287 18.97 -8.97 1.43
CA ALA A 287 19.72 -9.53 0.30
C ALA A 287 19.09 -9.20 -1.05
N CYS A 288 17.76 -9.37 -1.18
CA CYS A 288 17.06 -9.16 -2.44
C CYS A 288 16.86 -7.68 -2.79
N LEU A 289 16.69 -6.80 -1.79
CA LEU A 289 16.28 -5.40 -2.00
C LEU A 289 17.39 -4.38 -1.71
N LEU A 290 18.35 -4.70 -0.83
CA LEU A 290 19.30 -3.75 -0.26
C LEU A 290 20.79 -4.12 -0.42
N GLN A 291 21.14 -5.35 -0.84
CA GLN A 291 22.54 -5.80 -1.02
C GLN A 291 23.13 -5.52 -2.41
N ALA A 292 22.33 -5.11 -3.39
CA ALA A 292 22.89 -4.32 -4.48
C ALA A 292 23.39 -3.03 -3.80
N GLU A 293 24.69 -2.81 -3.68
CA GLU A 293 25.24 -1.58 -3.09
C GLU A 293 24.54 -0.39 -3.74
N TRP A 294 23.57 0.24 -3.08
CA TRP A 294 22.85 1.40 -3.61
C TRP A 294 23.82 2.58 -3.45
N PRO A 295 24.56 2.99 -4.50
CA PRO A 295 25.33 4.20 -4.39
C PRO A 295 24.28 5.31 -4.40
N ASP A 296 24.39 6.21 -3.44
CA ASP A 296 23.63 7.45 -3.30
C ASP A 296 22.75 7.81 -4.52
N CYS A 297 21.43 7.63 -4.36
CA CYS A 297 20.32 8.19 -5.14
C CYS A 297 20.54 8.48 -6.65
N GLY A 298 19.77 7.80 -7.51
CA GLY A 298 19.40 8.43 -8.77
C GLY A 298 18.55 7.59 -9.69
N LEU A 299 19.10 6.48 -10.19
CA LEU A 299 18.50 5.79 -11.34
C LEU A 299 18.52 4.27 -11.23
N MET A 300 19.65 3.63 -10.91
CA MET A 300 19.72 2.15 -10.91
C MET A 300 18.85 1.47 -9.87
N GLY A 301 18.72 2.07 -8.69
CA GLY A 301 17.78 1.60 -7.68
C GLY A 301 16.32 1.76 -8.11
N TRP A 302 15.98 2.84 -8.81
CA TRP A 302 14.65 3.03 -9.40
C TRP A 302 14.39 2.11 -10.59
N LEU A 303 15.43 1.75 -11.36
CA LEU A 303 15.34 0.78 -12.45
C LEU A 303 15.16 -0.64 -11.91
N HIS A 304 15.86 -1.03 -10.85
CA HIS A 304 15.63 -2.33 -10.18
C HIS A 304 14.26 -2.39 -9.53
N LEU A 305 13.86 -1.33 -8.81
CA LEU A 305 12.52 -1.22 -8.27
C LEU A 305 11.49 -1.29 -9.40
N GLY A 306 11.69 -0.52 -10.47
CA GLY A 306 10.87 -0.50 -11.66
C GLY A 306 10.79 -1.86 -12.36
N PHE A 307 11.89 -2.61 -12.44
CA PHE A 307 11.94 -3.95 -12.99
C PHE A 307 11.20 -4.96 -12.11
N VAL A 308 11.39 -4.92 -10.80
CA VAL A 308 10.64 -5.76 -9.85
C VAL A 308 9.15 -5.44 -9.91
N VAL A 309 8.82 -4.14 -9.94
CA VAL A 309 7.45 -3.63 -10.09
C VAL A 309 6.86 -4.07 -11.42
N TRP A 310 7.62 -4.04 -12.52
CA TRP A 310 7.21 -4.49 -13.85
C TRP A 310 7.00 -6.00 -13.93
N LEU A 311 7.93 -6.79 -13.40
CA LEU A 311 7.83 -8.25 -13.36
C LEU A 311 6.65 -8.68 -12.50
N LEU A 312 6.46 -8.02 -11.35
CA LEU A 312 5.31 -8.21 -10.49
C LEU A 312 4.02 -7.80 -11.20
N ALA A 313 3.97 -6.63 -11.86
CA ALA A 313 2.83 -6.21 -12.66
C ALA A 313 2.47 -7.21 -13.75
N SER A 314 3.47 -7.82 -14.39
CA SER A 314 3.31 -8.80 -15.47
C SER A 314 2.76 -10.14 -14.94
N VAL A 315 3.29 -10.63 -13.82
CA VAL A 315 2.77 -11.83 -13.14
C VAL A 315 1.35 -11.59 -12.63
N LEU A 316 1.09 -10.42 -12.04
CA LEU A 316 -0.23 -10.04 -11.55
C LEU A 316 -1.24 -9.87 -12.68
N HIS A 317 -0.81 -9.39 -13.85
CA HIS A 317 -1.65 -9.36 -15.05
C HIS A 317 -2.02 -10.77 -15.52
N LEU A 318 -1.05 -11.68 -15.61
CA LEU A 318 -1.30 -13.07 -15.97
C LEU A 318 -2.29 -13.73 -14.99
N LEU A 319 -2.09 -13.52 -13.69
CA LEU A 319 -3.03 -13.99 -12.66
C LEU A 319 -4.41 -13.36 -12.86
N ALA A 320 -4.49 -12.05 -13.10
CA ALA A 320 -5.75 -11.36 -13.34
C ALA A 320 -6.51 -11.91 -14.56
N VAL A 321 -5.81 -12.27 -15.64
CA VAL A 321 -6.39 -12.90 -16.83
C VAL A 321 -6.89 -14.32 -16.52
N LEU A 322 -6.07 -15.16 -15.89
CA LEU A 322 -6.44 -16.54 -15.55
C LEU A 322 -7.66 -16.60 -14.63
N VAL A 323 -7.80 -15.58 -13.79
CA VAL A 323 -8.81 -15.49 -12.76
C VAL A 323 -10.07 -14.77 -13.26
N SER A 324 -9.98 -14.03 -14.36
CA SER A 324 -11.14 -13.36 -14.96
C SER A 324 -11.94 -14.28 -15.89
N GLN A 325 -11.29 -15.26 -16.53
CA GLN A 325 -11.90 -16.33 -17.34
C GLN A 325 -12.83 -17.24 -16.53
#